data_AF-A0A830D829-F1
#
_entry.id   AF-A0A830D829-F1
#
_cell.length_a   1.000
_cell.length_b   1.000
_cell.length_c   1.000
_cell.angle_alpha   90.00
_cell.angle_beta   90.00
_cell.angle_gamma   90.00
#
_symmetry.space_group_name_H-M   'P 1'
#
loop_
_entity.id
_entity.type
_entity.pdbx_description
1 polymer ?
#
loop_
_entity_poly.entity_id
_entity_poly.type
_entity_poly.pdbx_seq_one_letter_code
_entity_poly.pdbx_strand_id
1 'polypeptide(L)'
;MYTGAQKVHKDKDAEPTEFEENVAQALFDLENTNTEIKSDLKDLYINSALQIDISGGRKAVVIHVPYRLRKAFRKIHPRLVRELEKKFSGKVNILI
;
A
#
# COMPACT_ATOMS: atom_id res chain seq x y z
N MET A 1 -19.61 2.61 -8.48
CA MET A 1 -18.36 2.22 -9.16
C MET A 1 -17.29 2.20 -8.09
N TYR A 2 -16.73 1.03 -7.74
CA TYR A 2 -15.74 0.89 -6.66
C TYR A 2 -14.37 1.32 -7.20
N THR A 3 -14.02 2.59 -7.01
CA THR A 3 -12.71 3.15 -7.32
C THR A 3 -11.72 2.83 -6.19
N GLY A 4 -10.43 2.64 -6.53
CA GLY A 4 -9.35 2.35 -5.57
C GLY A 4 -9.27 3.34 -4.39
N ALA A 5 -9.91 4.50 -4.52
CA ALA A 5 -10.14 5.52 -3.49
C ALA A 5 -10.65 4.95 -2.15
N GLN A 6 -11.40 3.83 -2.11
CA GLN A 6 -11.87 3.26 -0.84
C GLN A 6 -10.76 2.67 0.05
N LYS A 7 -9.57 2.41 -0.48
CA LYS A 7 -8.44 1.90 0.32
C LYS A 7 -7.62 3.01 0.98
N VAL A 8 -7.86 4.28 0.64
CA VAL A 8 -7.18 5.43 1.22
C VAL A 8 -8.15 6.16 2.14
N HIS A 9 -7.97 5.98 3.45
CA HIS A 9 -8.76 6.67 4.45
C HIS A 9 -7.87 7.71 5.13
N LYS A 10 -7.79 8.90 4.54
CA LYS A 10 -7.12 10.04 5.19
C LYS A 10 -7.99 10.58 6.31
N ASP A 11 -7.35 10.99 7.41
CA ASP A 11 -7.97 11.97 8.30
C ASP A 11 -8.07 13.29 7.51
N LYS A 12 -9.31 13.80 7.32
CA LYS A 12 -9.70 15.12 6.77
C LYS A 12 -9.97 15.27 5.26
N ASP A 13 -10.55 14.29 4.56
CA ASP A 13 -11.08 14.48 3.19
C ASP A 13 -10.08 15.11 2.19
N ALA A 14 -8.78 14.95 2.42
CA ALA A 14 -7.75 15.54 1.58
C ALA A 14 -7.61 14.74 0.29
N GLU A 15 -7.58 15.41 -0.86
CA GLU A 15 -7.45 14.76 -2.16
C GLU A 15 -6.24 13.81 -2.16
N PRO A 16 -6.40 12.55 -2.58
CA PRO A 16 -5.31 11.62 -2.69
C PRO A 16 -4.31 12.16 -3.71
N THR A 17 -3.04 12.12 -3.34
CA THR A 17 -1.94 12.49 -4.24
C THR A 17 -1.86 11.44 -5.35
N GLU A 18 -1.41 11.78 -6.56
CA GLU A 18 -1.27 10.81 -7.67
C GLU A 18 -0.50 9.55 -7.26
N PHE A 19 0.46 9.69 -6.34
CA PHE A 19 1.20 8.57 -5.78
C PHE A 19 0.34 7.66 -4.88
N GLU A 20 -0.53 8.24 -4.05
CA GLU A 20 -1.45 7.49 -3.19
C GLU A 20 -2.51 6.77 -4.02
N GLU A 21 -3.00 7.38 -5.09
CA GLU A 21 -3.90 6.72 -6.05
C GLU A 21 -3.22 5.52 -6.72
N ASN A 22 -1.96 5.68 -7.14
CA ASN A 22 -1.17 4.59 -7.70
C ASN A 22 -0.95 3.44 -6.70
N VAL A 23 -0.67 3.75 -5.43
CA VAL A 23 -0.55 2.74 -4.36
C VAL A 23 -1.90 2.07 -4.09
N ALA A 24 -2.99 2.83 -4.06
CA ALA A 24 -4.34 2.30 -3.85
C ALA A 24 -4.77 1.36 -4.98
N GLN A 25 -4.51 1.75 -6.23
CA GLN A 25 -4.73 0.91 -7.40
C GLN A 25 -3.86 -0.35 -7.34
N ALA A 26 -2.59 -0.22 -6.95
CA ALA A 26 -1.71 -1.36 -6.77
C ALA A 26 -2.25 -2.36 -5.74
N LEU A 27 -2.75 -1.87 -4.59
CA LEU A 27 -3.37 -2.69 -3.54
C LEU A 27 -4.69 -3.32 -3.98
N PHE A 28 -5.45 -2.67 -4.86
CA PHE A 28 -6.69 -3.22 -5.42
C PHE A 28 -6.41 -4.35 -6.41
N ASP A 29 -5.44 -4.16 -7.32
CA ASP A 29 -5.04 -5.20 -8.26
C ASP A 29 -4.49 -6.43 -7.52
N LEU A 30 -3.75 -6.22 -6.42
CA LEU A 30 -3.23 -7.30 -5.58
C LEU A 30 -4.33 -8.10 -4.89
N GLU A 31 -5.39 -7.42 -4.46
CA GLU A 31 -6.58 -8.08 -3.92
C GLU A 31 -7.27 -8.96 -4.99
N ASN A 32 -7.29 -8.53 -6.24
CA ASN A 32 -7.90 -9.29 -7.33
C ASN A 32 -7.02 -10.41 -7.88
N THR A 33 -5.70 -10.24 -7.81
CA THR A 33 -4.74 -11.20 -8.38
C THR A 33 -4.46 -12.35 -7.42
N ASN A 34 -4.51 -12.12 -6.10
CA ASN A 34 -4.06 -13.10 -5.11
C ASN A 34 -5.17 -13.51 -4.13
N THR A 35 -5.82 -14.64 -4.41
CA THR A 35 -6.98 -15.14 -3.66
C THR A 35 -6.66 -15.47 -2.19
N GLU A 36 -5.42 -15.84 -1.87
CA GLU A 36 -5.00 -16.10 -0.48
C GLU A 36 -4.87 -14.85 0.38
N ILE A 37 -4.48 -13.72 -0.24
CA ILE A 37 -4.26 -12.45 0.46
C ILE A 37 -5.51 -11.57 0.38
N LYS A 38 -6.43 -11.88 -0.55
CA LYS A 38 -7.68 -11.15 -0.77
C LYS A 38 -8.51 -10.95 0.50
N SER A 39 -8.70 -12.01 1.29
CA SER A 39 -9.47 -11.93 2.53
C SER A 39 -8.82 -11.01 3.55
N ASP A 40 -7.49 -11.06 3.66
CA ASP A 40 -6.73 -10.23 4.59
C ASP A 40 -6.63 -8.78 4.07
N LEU A 41 -6.56 -8.54 2.75
CA LEU A 41 -6.45 -7.22 2.14
C LEU A 41 -7.77 -6.44 2.06
N LYS A 42 -8.91 -7.14 2.05
CA LYS A 42 -10.24 -6.53 1.96
C LYS A 42 -10.56 -5.64 3.17
N ASP A 43 -10.11 -6.06 4.35
CA ASP A 43 -10.33 -5.33 5.60
C ASP A 43 -9.20 -4.32 5.91
N LEU A 44 -8.20 -4.21 5.03
CA LEU A 44 -7.06 -3.33 5.23
C LEU A 44 -7.17 -2.06 4.41
N TYR A 45 -6.92 -0.93 5.08
CA TYR A 45 -6.81 0.38 4.47
C TYR A 45 -5.55 1.08 4.95
N ILE A 46 -5.11 2.06 4.17
CA ILE A 46 -3.94 2.88 4.44
C ILE A 46 -4.38 4.32 4.70
N ASN A 47 -3.67 5.01 5.58
CA ASN A 47 -3.93 6.41 5.89
C ASN A 47 -3.26 7.33 4.88
N SER A 48 -2.02 7.03 4.52
CA SER A 48 -1.26 7.79 3.52
C SER A 48 -0.11 6.94 2.97
N ALA A 49 0.37 7.34 1.79
CA ALA A 49 1.57 6.76 1.19
C ALA A 49 2.50 7.88 0.71
N LEU A 50 3.78 7.78 1.06
CA LEU A 50 4.80 8.77 0.76
C LEU A 50 5.97 8.10 0.04
N GLN A 51 6.44 8.72 -1.04
CA GLN A 51 7.67 8.31 -1.69
C GLN A 51 8.82 9.17 -1.15
N ILE A 52 9.89 8.52 -0.70
CA ILE A 52 11.10 9.17 -0.19
C ILE A 52 12.31 8.69 -0.98
N ASP A 53 13.14 9.62 -1.43
CA ASP A 53 14.40 9.29 -2.06
C ASP A 53 15.45 8.99 -0.98
N ILE A 54 16.09 7.81 -1.08
CA ILE A 54 17.15 7.37 -0.18
C ILE A 54 18.49 7.49 -0.91
N SER A 55 19.54 7.83 -0.15
CA SER A 55 20.92 7.84 -0.61
C SER A 55 21.30 6.58 -1.41
N GLY A 56 21.91 6.79 -2.58
CA GLY A 56 22.28 5.72 -3.52
C GLY A 56 21.26 5.43 -4.62
N GLY A 57 20.38 6.38 -4.97
CA GLY A 57 19.48 6.28 -6.12
C GLY A 57 18.33 5.28 -5.94
N ARG A 58 17.98 4.96 -4.70
CA ARG A 58 16.86 4.08 -4.32
C ARG A 58 15.70 4.93 -3.84
N LYS A 59 14.48 4.50 -4.14
CA LYS A 59 13.26 5.20 -3.72
C LYS A 59 12.51 4.32 -2.74
N ALA A 60 12.33 4.73 -1.50
CA ALA A 60 11.46 4.00 -0.58
C ALA A 60 10.04 4.55 -0.60
N VAL A 61 9.11 3.68 -0.21
CA VAL A 61 7.69 4.02 -0.12
C VAL A 61 7.25 3.75 1.30
N VAL A 62 6.87 4.80 2.02
CA VAL A 62 6.37 4.70 3.38
C VAL A 62 4.85 4.65 3.30
N ILE A 63 4.25 3.58 3.85
CA ILE A 63 2.80 3.41 3.89
C ILE A 63 2.37 3.54 5.35
N HIS A 64 1.65 4.60 5.65
CA HIS A 64 1.08 4.79 6.97
C HIS A 64 -0.19 3.98 7.10
N VAL A 65 -0.25 3.10 8.11
CA VAL A 65 -1.44 2.30 8.43
C VAL A 65 -1.98 2.65 9.81
N PRO A 66 -3.29 2.47 10.04
CA PRO A 66 -3.87 2.57 11.37
C PRO A 66 -3.22 1.56 12.32
N TYR A 67 -2.93 1.99 13.55
CA TYR A 67 -2.34 1.13 14.58
C TYR A 67 -3.15 -0.16 14.81
N ARG A 68 -4.48 -0.08 14.73
CA ARG A 68 -5.40 -1.22 14.86
C ARG A 68 -5.14 -2.33 13.84
N LEU A 69 -4.71 -1.97 12.63
CA LEU A 69 -4.48 -2.90 11.51
C LEU A 69 -3.03 -3.37 11.39
N ARG A 70 -2.11 -2.84 12.20
CA ARG A 70 -0.67 -3.12 12.12
C ARG A 70 -0.34 -4.61 12.26
N LYS A 71 -1.08 -5.34 13.10
CA LYS A 71 -0.87 -6.80 13.29
C LYS A 71 -1.22 -7.60 12.04
N ALA A 72 -2.32 -7.23 11.37
CA ALA A 72 -2.75 -7.87 10.13
C ALA A 72 -1.78 -7.53 8.98
N PHE A 73 -1.37 -6.26 8.86
CA PHE A 73 -0.34 -5.85 7.91
C PHE A 73 0.98 -6.60 8.12
N ARG A 74 1.44 -6.78 9.37
CA ARG A 74 2.66 -7.57 9.66
C ARG A 74 2.58 -9.02 9.19
N LYS A 75 1.42 -9.65 9.30
CA LYS A 75 1.22 -11.05 8.87
C LYS A 75 1.36 -11.19 7.35
N ILE A 76 0.81 -10.24 6.59
CA ILE A 76 0.87 -10.25 5.12
C ILE A 76 2.09 -9.53 4.55
N HIS A 77 2.83 -8.79 5.37
CA HIS A 77 3.94 -7.91 4.98
C HIS A 77 4.95 -8.54 4.02
N PRO A 78 5.53 -9.73 4.27
CA PRO A 78 6.54 -10.29 3.37
C PRO A 78 5.99 -10.62 1.98
N ARG A 79 4.69 -10.98 1.88
CA ARG A 79 4.03 -11.25 0.60
C ARG A 79 3.70 -9.93 -0.11
N LEU A 80 3.16 -8.96 0.64
CA LEU A 80 2.83 -7.63 0.14
C LEU A 80 4.06 -6.92 -0.45
N VAL A 81 5.19 -6.97 0.27
CA VAL A 81 6.46 -6.37 -0.17
C VAL A 81 6.92 -6.97 -1.50
N ARG A 82 6.96 -8.30 -1.62
CA ARG A 82 7.37 -8.96 -2.87
C ARG A 82 6.54 -8.55 -4.08
N GLU A 83 5.22 -8.48 -3.91
CA GLU A 83 4.34 -8.15 -5.03
C GLU A 83 4.40 -6.67 -5.40
N LEU A 84 4.50 -5.78 -4.42
CA LEU A 84 4.70 -4.35 -4.67
C LEU A 84 6.10 -4.09 -5.26
N GLU A 85 7.15 -4.78 -4.82
CA GLU A 85 8.48 -4.69 -5.43
C GLU A 85 8.48 -5.06 -6.91
N LYS A 86 7.72 -6.08 -7.33
CA LYS A 86 7.54 -6.40 -8.76
C LYS A 86 6.96 -5.23 -9.53
N LYS A 87 5.91 -4.57 -8.99
CA LYS A 87 5.27 -3.40 -9.63
C LYS A 87 6.17 -2.17 -9.64
N PHE A 88 6.99 -1.98 -8.62
CA PHE A 88 7.87 -0.82 -8.46
C PHE A 88 9.35 -1.10 -8.82
N SER A 89 9.60 -2.10 -9.67
CA SER A 89 10.93 -2.44 -10.22
C SER A 89 12.02 -2.70 -9.18
N GLY A 90 11.66 -3.25 -8.02
CA GLY A 90 12.60 -3.75 -7.00
C GLY A 90 13.38 -2.69 -6.21
N LYS A 91 13.06 -1.40 -6.36
CA LYS A 91 13.77 -0.31 -5.66
C LYS A 91 13.10 0.13 -4.37
N VAL A 92 11.94 -0.43 -4.04
CA VAL A 92 11.01 0.08 -3.04
C VAL A 92 11.05 -0.72 -1.76
N ASN A 93 11.54 -0.10 -0.68
CA ASN A 93 11.37 -0.59 0.68
C ASN A 93 10.05 -0.06 1.23
N ILE A 94 9.12 -0.96 1.59
CA ILE A 94 7.84 -0.59 2.21
C ILE A 94 7.97 -0.61 3.72
N LEU A 95 7.82 0.57 4.35
CA LEU A 95 7.71 0.68 5.81
C LEU A 95 6.24 0.82 6.19
N ILE A 96 5.79 -0.04 7.12
CA ILE A 96 4.44 -0.08 7.72
C ILE A 96 4.52 0.07 9.25
#